data_AF-A0A6L4YPJ2-F1
#
_entry.id   AF-A0A6L4YPJ2-F1
#
_cell.length_a   1.000
_cell.length_b   1.000
_cell.length_c   1.000
_cell.angle_alpha   90.00
_cell.angle_beta   90.00
_cell.angle_gamma   90.00
#
_symmetry.space_group_name_H-M   'P 1'
#
loop_
_entity.id
_entity.type
_entity.pdbx_description
1 polymer ?
#
loop_
_entity_poly.entity_id
_entity_poly.type
_entity_poly.pdbx_seq_one_letter_code
_entity_poly.pdbx_strand_id
1 'polypeptide(L)'
;MLSGHSIICFAGEDWWYHHPHSKNHIMKRLARNNRVMFINSISMGLPSVRSKDFFSKVRRKLKSYLKFVRRSPEGIWVVTPIVTPFFSSAWGRALNKYLLIIQLRILMLLLGFSNPVLWIAIPTAKDIVGKLTEKLLIYQVSDKYEANDMDHGARGGLIRSLHQELQQY
;
A
#
# COMPACT_ATOMS: atom_id res chain seq x y z
N MET A 1 25.27 1.29 -6.76
CA MET A 1 24.14 1.17 -5.80
C MET A 1 23.07 2.17 -6.21
N LEU A 2 21.80 1.80 -6.21
CA LEU A 2 20.70 2.71 -6.59
C LEU A 2 20.63 3.87 -5.58
N SER A 3 20.72 5.13 -6.03
CA SER A 3 20.80 6.31 -5.16
C SER A 3 20.05 7.52 -5.76
N GLY A 4 19.61 8.43 -4.90
CA GLY A 4 18.96 9.68 -5.32
C GLY A 4 17.56 9.49 -5.90
N HIS A 5 16.89 8.37 -5.63
CA HIS A 5 15.56 8.10 -6.18
C HIS A 5 14.47 8.14 -5.11
N SER A 6 13.27 8.48 -5.56
CA SER A 6 12.02 8.28 -4.81
C SER A 6 11.51 6.87 -5.06
N ILE A 7 11.14 6.15 -4.01
CA ILE A 7 10.66 4.77 -4.06
C ILE A 7 9.36 4.70 -3.26
N ILE A 8 8.29 4.20 -3.85
CA ILE A 8 7.01 3.97 -3.18
C ILE A 8 6.73 2.48 -3.20
N CYS A 9 6.65 1.85 -2.03
CA CYS A 9 6.54 0.41 -1.89
C CYS A 9 5.20 -0.03 -1.29
N PHE A 10 4.46 -0.85 -2.03
CA PHE A 10 3.29 -1.58 -1.58
C PHE A 10 3.70 -3.02 -1.25
N ALA A 11 4.15 -3.22 -0.01
CA ALA A 11 4.74 -4.48 0.41
C ALA A 11 3.72 -5.60 0.72
N GLY A 12 2.46 -5.23 0.97
CA GLY A 12 1.43 -6.19 1.39
C GLY A 12 1.46 -6.56 2.88
N GLU A 13 2.25 -5.84 3.67
CA GLU A 13 2.44 -6.06 5.11
C GLU A 13 2.40 -4.73 5.89
N ASP A 14 2.32 -4.80 7.22
CA ASP A 14 2.42 -3.63 8.11
C ASP A 14 3.88 -3.48 8.60
N TRP A 15 4.45 -2.30 8.40
CA TRP A 15 5.81 -1.95 8.85
C TRP A 15 6.01 -2.12 10.37
N TRP A 16 4.95 -1.92 11.16
CA TRP A 16 5.02 -1.98 12.62
C TRP A 16 4.83 -3.37 13.17
N TYR A 17 4.59 -4.37 12.31
CA TYR A 17 4.42 -5.74 12.74
C TYR A 17 5.73 -6.30 13.32
N HIS A 18 5.62 -7.16 14.33
CA HIS A 18 6.77 -7.62 15.12
C HIS A 18 7.76 -8.50 14.32
N HIS A 19 7.35 -9.02 13.18
CA HIS A 19 8.19 -9.85 12.31
C HIS A 19 8.54 -9.10 11.02
N PRO A 20 9.74 -8.48 10.93
CA PRO A 20 10.16 -7.81 9.70
C PRO A 20 10.39 -8.84 8.59
N HIS A 21 9.72 -8.64 7.46
CA HIS A 21 9.87 -9.49 6.29
C HIS A 21 11.04 -9.03 5.39
N SER A 22 11.36 -9.81 4.36
CA SER A 22 12.43 -9.51 3.41
C SER A 22 12.34 -8.10 2.82
N LYS A 23 11.13 -7.62 2.53
CA LYS A 23 10.86 -6.30 1.96
C LYS A 23 11.21 -5.18 2.94
N ASN A 24 10.95 -5.35 4.23
CA ASN A 24 11.38 -4.43 5.27
C ASN A 24 12.91 -4.24 5.22
N HIS A 25 13.68 -5.32 5.17
CA HIS A 25 15.15 -5.25 5.10
C HIS A 25 15.65 -4.58 3.81
N ILE A 26 15.03 -4.87 2.67
CA ILE A 26 15.37 -4.23 1.39
C ILE A 26 15.11 -2.72 1.47
N MET A 27 13.93 -2.32 1.96
CA MET A 27 13.55 -0.92 2.06
C MET A 27 14.45 -0.15 3.05
N LYS A 28 14.85 -0.75 4.18
CA LYS A 28 15.84 -0.17 5.10
C LYS A 28 17.19 0.10 4.43
N ARG A 29 17.66 -0.82 3.57
CA ARG A 29 18.91 -0.63 2.83
C ARG A 29 18.79 0.45 1.77
N LEU A 30 17.67 0.48 1.03
CA LEU A 30 17.42 1.49 0.00
C LEU A 30 17.28 2.90 0.60
N ALA A 31 16.65 3.02 1.77
CA ALA A 31 16.43 4.30 2.45
C ALA A 31 17.71 5.05 2.84
N ARG A 32 18.87 4.36 2.90
CA ARG A 32 20.17 4.99 3.19
C ARG A 32 20.55 6.05 2.16
N ASN A 33 20.20 5.82 0.89
CA ASN A 33 20.59 6.68 -0.24
C ASN A 33 19.39 7.13 -1.09
N ASN A 34 18.16 6.80 -0.68
CA ASN A 34 16.95 7.05 -1.45
C ASN A 34 15.83 7.53 -0.53
N ARG A 35 14.84 8.24 -1.09
CA ARG A 35 13.60 8.58 -0.38
C ARG A 35 12.66 7.40 -0.52
N VAL A 36 12.34 6.74 0.59
CA VAL A 36 11.46 5.57 0.59
C VAL A 36 10.17 5.91 1.30
N MET A 37 9.06 5.63 0.64
CA MET A 37 7.71 5.65 1.18
C MET A 37 7.19 4.22 1.22
N PHE A 38 6.93 3.70 2.40
CA PHE A 38 6.38 2.37 2.61
C PHE A 38 4.89 2.47 2.89
N ILE A 39 4.07 1.80 2.09
CA ILE A 39 2.63 1.80 2.23
C ILE A 39 2.21 0.54 2.98
N ASN A 40 1.76 0.73 4.22
CA ASN A 40 1.19 -0.35 5.00
C ASN A 40 0.01 -0.97 4.26
N SER A 41 -0.08 -2.31 4.32
CA SER A 41 -1.21 -3.00 3.73
C SER A 41 -2.51 -2.54 4.37
N ILE A 42 -3.38 -2.01 3.53
CA ILE A 42 -4.80 -2.01 3.81
C ILE A 42 -5.31 -3.20 3.06
N SER A 43 -5.75 -4.23 3.76
CA SER A 43 -6.47 -5.30 3.08
C SER A 43 -7.63 -4.62 2.34
N MET A 44 -7.56 -4.56 1.01
CA MET A 44 -8.62 -4.02 0.15
C MET A 44 -9.77 -5.02 0.07
N GLY A 45 -10.14 -5.56 1.22
CA GLY A 45 -10.83 -6.81 1.41
C GLY A 45 -11.45 -6.85 2.80
N LEU A 46 -12.72 -7.22 2.83
CA LEU A 46 -13.70 -6.92 3.87
C LEU A 46 -13.32 -7.40 5.29
N PRO A 47 -13.77 -6.65 6.31
CA PRO A 47 -14.58 -7.20 7.39
C PRO A 47 -16.07 -7.01 7.05
N SER A 48 -16.85 -8.08 7.17
CA SER A 48 -18.31 -8.09 6.96
C SER A 48 -19.02 -6.98 7.76
N VAL A 49 -19.92 -6.24 7.08
CA VAL A 49 -20.68 -5.12 7.63
C VAL A 49 -21.81 -5.66 8.51
N ARG A 50 -21.54 -5.88 9.81
CA ARG A 50 -22.62 -6.23 10.76
C ARG A 50 -22.40 -5.82 12.23
N SER A 51 -21.65 -4.77 12.54
CA SER A 51 -21.49 -4.33 13.95
C SER A 51 -21.93 -2.89 14.19
N LYS A 52 -22.77 -2.70 15.23
CA LYS A 52 -23.19 -1.39 15.81
C LYS A 52 -22.02 -0.49 16.25
N ASP A 53 -20.80 -1.02 16.28
CA ASP A 53 -19.55 -0.32 16.67
C ASP A 53 -18.85 0.46 15.54
N PHE A 54 -19.50 0.61 14.38
CA PHE A 54 -18.93 1.31 13.23
C PHE A 54 -18.40 2.70 13.58
N PHE A 55 -19.20 3.52 14.26
CA PHE A 55 -18.81 4.89 14.63
C PHE A 55 -17.67 4.93 15.66
N SER A 56 -17.65 4.01 16.62
CA SER A 56 -16.56 3.87 17.60
C SER A 56 -15.25 3.45 16.92
N LYS A 57 -15.31 2.48 15.98
CA LYS A 57 -14.16 2.06 15.17
C LYS A 57 -13.66 3.16 14.24
N VAL A 58 -14.57 3.95 13.64
CA VAL A 58 -14.24 5.12 12.80
C VAL A 58 -13.59 6.22 13.64
N ARG A 59 -14.11 6.53 14.84
CA ARG A 59 -13.51 7.53 15.75
C ARG A 59 -12.15 7.10 16.28
N ARG A 60 -11.95 5.81 16.57
CA ARG A 60 -10.63 5.24 16.93
C ARG A 60 -9.66 5.25 15.74
N LYS A 61 -10.15 4.98 14.52
CA LYS A 61 -9.38 5.15 13.27
C LYS A 61 -9.04 6.62 13.00
N LEU A 62 -9.92 7.57 13.31
CA LEU A 62 -9.64 9.02 13.25
C LEU A 62 -8.50 9.44 14.18
N LYS A 63 -8.42 8.85 15.38
CA LYS A 63 -7.26 9.04 16.28
C LYS A 63 -5.98 8.35 15.75
N SER A 64 -6.12 7.30 14.94
CA SER A 64 -5.01 6.67 14.19
C SER A 64 -4.62 7.48 12.94
N TYR A 65 -5.51 8.29 12.38
CA TYR A 65 -5.20 9.20 11.27
C TYR A 65 -4.26 10.34 11.71
N LEU A 66 -4.17 10.66 13.02
CA LEU A 66 -3.07 11.47 13.58
C LEU A 66 -1.69 10.77 13.52
N LYS A 67 -1.64 9.48 13.17
CA LYS A 67 -0.42 8.67 12.93
C LYS A 67 -0.31 8.23 11.45
N PHE A 68 -1.06 8.87 10.55
CA PHE A 68 -1.20 8.53 9.13
C PHE A 68 0.13 8.38 8.40
N VAL A 69 1.07 9.28 8.68
CA VAL A 69 2.45 9.25 8.18
C VAL A 69 3.39 9.29 9.37
N ARG A 70 4.35 8.36 9.40
CA ARG A 70 5.41 8.32 10.41
C ARG A 70 6.75 8.11 9.74
N ARG A 71 7.79 8.74 10.29
CA ARG A 71 9.16 8.49 9.87
C ARG A 71 9.77 7.40 10.75
N SER A 72 10.29 6.34 10.13
CA SER A 72 11.04 5.31 10.85
C SER A 72 12.44 5.84 11.22
N PRO A 73 13.13 5.25 12.21
CA PRO A 73 14.52 5.58 12.54
C PRO A 73 15.48 5.46 11.35
N GLU A 74 15.17 4.57 10.40
CA GLU A 74 15.92 4.35 9.16
C GLU A 74 15.61 5.38 8.06
N GLY A 75 14.80 6.40 8.36
CA GLY A 75 14.48 7.49 7.45
C GLY A 75 13.33 7.20 6.47
N ILE A 76 12.57 6.12 6.69
CA ILE A 76 11.48 5.70 5.81
C ILE A 76 10.18 6.40 6.19
N TRP A 77 9.45 6.89 5.20
CA TRP A 77 8.09 7.40 5.39
C TRP A 77 7.09 6.25 5.34
N VAL A 78 6.64 5.81 6.51
CA VAL A 78 5.62 4.78 6.66
C VAL A 78 4.25 5.43 6.61
N VAL A 79 3.45 5.07 5.62
CA VAL A 79 2.11 5.61 5.37
C VAL A 79 1.09 4.51 5.61
N THR A 80 0.09 4.80 6.44
CA THR A 80 -1.09 3.95 6.60
C THR A 80 -2.27 4.63 5.91
N PRO A 81 -2.63 4.24 4.67
CA PRO A 81 -3.64 4.99 3.95
C PRO A 81 -5.01 5.06 4.64
N ILE A 82 -5.75 6.11 4.38
CA ILE A 82 -7.11 6.29 4.89
C ILE A 82 -8.07 5.71 3.86
N VAL A 83 -8.87 4.74 4.27
CA VAL A 83 -9.89 4.11 3.44
C VAL A 83 -11.25 4.22 4.08
N THR A 84 -12.26 4.48 3.25
CA THR A 84 -13.66 4.42 3.65
C THR A 84 -14.08 2.96 3.83
N PRO A 85 -15.02 2.68 4.73
CA PRO A 85 -15.46 1.32 5.02
C PRO A 85 -16.40 0.73 3.95
N PHE A 86 -16.68 1.47 2.87
CA PHE A 86 -17.58 1.06 1.80
C PHE A 86 -16.87 0.15 0.77
N PHE A 87 -16.53 -1.07 1.15
CA PHE A 87 -15.81 -2.01 0.26
C PHE A 87 -16.74 -2.94 -0.55
N SER A 88 -18.00 -3.08 -0.13
CA SER A 88 -18.97 -3.97 -0.75
C SER A 88 -19.45 -3.48 -2.13
N SER A 89 -19.57 -2.16 -2.32
CA SER A 89 -20.03 -1.58 -3.58
C SER A 89 -18.87 -1.30 -4.55
N ALA A 90 -19.13 -1.46 -5.85
CA ALA A 90 -18.16 -1.11 -6.90
C ALA A 90 -17.77 0.38 -6.83
N TRP A 91 -18.75 1.25 -6.55
CA TRP A 91 -18.53 2.67 -6.37
C TRP A 91 -17.66 2.98 -5.15
N GLY A 92 -17.87 2.31 -4.02
CA GLY A 92 -17.06 2.51 -2.82
C GLY A 92 -15.61 2.05 -3.00
N ARG A 93 -15.37 0.97 -3.76
CA ARG A 93 -14.00 0.57 -4.17
C ARG A 93 -13.34 1.61 -5.07
N ALA A 94 -14.07 2.13 -6.06
CA ALA A 94 -13.56 3.18 -6.94
C ALA A 94 -13.22 4.47 -6.16
N LEU A 95 -14.07 4.85 -5.21
CA LEU A 95 -13.83 5.99 -4.32
C LEU A 95 -12.59 5.77 -3.45
N ASN A 96 -12.44 4.60 -2.83
CA ASN A 96 -11.26 4.26 -2.03
C ASN A 96 -9.96 4.31 -2.85
N LYS A 97 -9.99 3.79 -4.07
CA LYS A 97 -8.88 3.88 -5.02
C LYS A 97 -8.53 5.34 -5.34
N TYR A 98 -9.53 6.15 -5.66
CA TYR A 98 -9.34 7.57 -5.97
C TYR A 98 -8.76 8.36 -4.79
N LEU A 99 -9.31 8.14 -3.58
CA LEU A 99 -8.82 8.76 -2.35
C LEU A 99 -7.39 8.33 -2.03
N LEU A 100 -7.03 7.06 -2.26
CA LEU A 100 -5.67 6.57 -2.08
C LEU A 100 -4.70 7.29 -3.02
N ILE A 101 -5.05 7.43 -4.30
CA ILE A 101 -4.21 8.14 -5.28
C ILE A 101 -4.01 9.61 -4.88
N ILE A 102 -5.08 10.31 -4.46
CA ILE A 102 -4.97 11.70 -4.00
C ILE A 102 -4.05 11.80 -2.78
N GLN A 103 -4.26 10.95 -1.79
CA GLN A 103 -3.43 10.93 -0.58
C GLN A 103 -1.95 10.76 -0.92
N LEU A 104 -1.63 9.81 -1.79
CA LEU A 104 -0.25 9.57 -2.22
C LEU A 104 0.32 10.75 -2.98
N ARG A 105 -0.44 11.38 -3.89
CA ARG A 105 0.01 12.57 -4.62
C ARG A 105 0.29 13.76 -3.71
N ILE A 106 -0.56 13.99 -2.71
CA ILE A 106 -0.34 15.04 -1.71
C ILE A 106 0.91 14.74 -0.90
N LEU A 107 1.08 13.50 -0.44
CA LEU A 107 2.29 13.11 0.31
C LEU A 107 3.55 13.19 -0.56
N MET A 108 3.46 12.86 -1.84
CA MET A 108 4.56 13.01 -2.76
C MET A 108 4.98 14.48 -2.88
N LEU A 109 4.01 15.38 -3.04
CA LEU A 109 4.29 16.82 -3.10
C LEU A 109 4.91 17.33 -1.78
N LEU A 110 4.31 17.00 -0.64
CA LEU A 110 4.74 17.48 0.68
C LEU A 110 6.11 16.93 1.11
N LEU A 111 6.41 15.69 0.74
CA LEU A 111 7.65 15.00 1.14
C LEU A 111 8.72 15.04 0.03
N GLY A 112 8.45 15.74 -1.07
CA GLY A 112 9.36 15.91 -2.20
C GLY A 112 9.68 14.62 -2.94
N PHE A 113 8.68 13.74 -3.13
CA PHE A 113 8.81 12.59 -4.03
C PHE A 113 8.41 13.01 -5.44
N SER A 114 9.25 12.73 -6.41
CA SER A 114 8.99 12.96 -7.84
C SER A 114 9.48 11.78 -8.65
N ASN A 115 8.75 11.46 -9.74
CA ASN A 115 9.05 10.36 -10.65
C ASN A 115 9.48 9.06 -9.92
N PRO A 116 8.63 8.52 -9.02
CA PRO A 116 9.02 7.44 -8.13
C PRO A 116 9.28 6.14 -8.90
N VAL A 117 10.06 5.25 -8.29
CA VAL A 117 10.02 3.82 -8.58
C VAL A 117 8.84 3.24 -7.80
N LEU A 118 7.85 2.71 -8.50
CA LEU A 118 6.70 2.05 -7.89
C LEU A 118 7.05 0.58 -7.67
N TRP A 119 7.15 0.16 -6.42
CA TRP A 119 7.45 -1.22 -6.04
C TRP A 119 6.18 -1.89 -5.53
N ILE A 120 5.68 -2.88 -6.27
CA ILE A 120 4.48 -3.64 -5.93
C ILE A 120 4.89 -5.04 -5.53
N ALA A 121 4.56 -5.44 -4.31
CA ALA A 121 4.75 -6.79 -3.79
C ALA A 121 3.44 -7.49 -3.43
N ILE A 122 2.30 -6.84 -3.74
CA ILE A 122 0.95 -7.37 -3.56
C ILE A 122 0.09 -7.07 -4.79
N PRO A 123 -0.60 -8.07 -5.40
CA PRO A 123 -1.39 -7.86 -6.61
C PRO A 123 -2.48 -6.79 -6.49
N THR A 124 -3.04 -6.60 -5.30
CA THR A 124 -4.10 -5.60 -5.03
C THR A 124 -3.65 -4.15 -5.26
N ALA A 125 -2.35 -3.87 -5.28
CA ALA A 125 -1.83 -2.53 -5.59
C ALA A 125 -1.74 -2.23 -7.09
N LYS A 126 -2.10 -3.18 -7.97
CA LYS A 126 -2.13 -2.99 -9.44
C LYS A 126 -2.88 -1.73 -9.86
N ASP A 127 -3.94 -1.39 -9.12
CA ASP A 127 -4.76 -0.20 -9.39
C ASP A 127 -4.02 1.14 -9.32
N ILE A 128 -2.82 1.16 -8.72
CA ILE A 128 -1.96 2.33 -8.59
C ILE A 128 -1.02 2.50 -9.79
N VAL A 129 -0.82 1.44 -10.58
CA VAL A 129 0.04 1.48 -11.77
C VAL A 129 -0.49 2.52 -12.78
N GLY A 130 0.42 3.34 -13.28
CA GLY A 130 0.20 4.48 -14.17
C GLY A 130 -0.40 5.71 -13.50
N LYS A 131 -0.54 5.75 -12.16
CA LYS A 131 -1.27 6.84 -11.47
C LYS A 131 -0.37 7.80 -10.70
N LEU A 132 0.90 7.45 -10.47
CA LEU A 132 1.82 8.24 -9.66
C LEU A 132 2.95 8.87 -10.50
N THR A 133 2.81 8.90 -11.82
CA THR A 133 3.86 9.38 -12.74
C THR A 133 5.19 8.66 -12.48
N GLU A 134 5.10 7.39 -12.11
CA GLU A 134 6.26 6.56 -11.84
C GLU A 134 7.12 6.39 -13.09
N LYS A 135 8.43 6.36 -12.91
CA LYS A 135 9.39 6.15 -14.01
C LYS A 135 9.73 4.67 -14.23
N LEU A 136 9.42 3.84 -13.25
CA LEU A 136 9.73 2.41 -13.25
C LEU A 136 8.74 1.69 -12.33
N LEU A 137 8.20 0.58 -12.82
CA LEU A 137 7.44 -0.38 -12.04
C LEU A 137 8.33 -1.58 -11.72
N ILE A 138 8.35 -1.99 -10.44
CA ILE A 138 8.97 -3.24 -10.00
C ILE A 138 7.87 -4.10 -9.41
N TYR A 139 7.57 -5.22 -10.05
CA TYR A 139 6.64 -6.20 -9.52
C TYR A 139 7.42 -7.37 -8.87
N GLN A 140 7.38 -7.44 -7.54
CA GLN A 140 8.08 -8.46 -6.75
C GLN A 140 7.11 -9.56 -6.31
N VAL A 141 7.19 -10.72 -6.97
CA VAL A 141 6.47 -11.93 -6.60
C VAL A 141 7.28 -12.69 -5.55
N SER A 142 6.76 -12.83 -4.33
CA SER A 142 7.42 -13.62 -3.28
C SER A 142 6.71 -14.91 -2.92
N ASP A 143 5.42 -15.04 -3.25
CA ASP A 143 4.62 -16.20 -2.86
C ASP A 143 3.49 -16.50 -3.84
N LYS A 144 2.90 -17.69 -3.73
CA LYS A 144 1.67 -18.04 -4.47
C LYS A 144 0.47 -17.33 -3.85
N TYR A 145 0.21 -16.10 -4.30
CA TYR A 145 -0.91 -15.29 -3.80
C TYR A 145 -2.29 -15.95 -3.95
N GLU A 146 -2.46 -16.89 -4.89
CA GLU A 146 -3.70 -17.65 -5.10
C GLU A 146 -4.01 -18.67 -3.99
N ALA A 147 -3.01 -19.06 -3.19
CA ALA A 147 -3.15 -20.04 -2.12
C ALA A 147 -3.25 -19.40 -0.71
N ASN A 148 -3.05 -18.08 -0.61
CA ASN A 148 -3.06 -17.35 0.66
C ASN A 148 -4.41 -16.64 0.87
N ASP A 149 -5.38 -17.36 1.44
CA ASP A 149 -6.70 -16.83 1.81
C ASP A 149 -6.67 -15.85 3.00
N MET A 150 -5.56 -15.77 3.75
CA MET A 150 -5.50 -15.04 5.03
C MET A 150 -5.17 -13.55 4.91
N ASP A 151 -4.42 -13.11 3.89
CA ASP A 151 -3.89 -11.73 3.81
C ASP A 151 -4.65 -10.82 2.83
N HIS A 152 -5.55 -11.41 2.05
CA HIS A 152 -6.22 -10.73 0.96
C HIS A 152 -7.72 -10.93 1.12
N GLY A 153 -8.45 -9.96 1.67
CA GLY A 153 -9.92 -10.04 1.67
C GLY A 153 -10.56 -9.91 0.26
N ALA A 154 -9.80 -10.21 -0.79
CA ALA A 154 -10.19 -10.31 -2.19
C ALA A 154 -10.29 -11.80 -2.58
N ARG A 155 -11.30 -12.16 -3.36
CA ARG A 155 -11.49 -13.54 -3.83
C ARG A 155 -10.27 -14.01 -4.65
N GLY A 156 -9.79 -15.24 -4.46
CA GLY A 156 -8.59 -15.77 -5.13
C GLY A 156 -8.56 -15.60 -6.65
N GLY A 157 -9.72 -15.70 -7.32
CA GLY A 157 -9.83 -15.45 -8.77
C GLY A 157 -9.49 -14.01 -9.21
N LEU A 158 -9.79 -13.01 -8.37
CA LEU A 158 -9.41 -11.61 -8.63
C LEU A 158 -7.90 -11.41 -8.42
N ILE A 159 -7.32 -12.06 -7.42
CA ILE A 159 -5.87 -11.99 -7.16
C ILE A 159 -5.09 -12.55 -8.35
N ARG A 160 -5.56 -13.68 -8.90
CA ARG A 160 -5.01 -14.30 -10.11
C ARG A 160 -5.06 -13.36 -11.32
N SER A 161 -6.18 -12.71 -11.58
CA SER A 161 -6.29 -11.80 -12.73
C SER A 161 -5.37 -10.59 -12.58
N LEU A 162 -5.30 -9.99 -11.39
CA LEU A 162 -4.40 -8.87 -11.12
C LEU A 162 -2.92 -9.27 -11.24
N HIS A 163 -2.56 -10.49 -10.82
CA HIS A 163 -1.22 -11.04 -10.98
C HIS A 163 -0.84 -11.17 -12.46
N GLN A 164 -1.73 -11.75 -13.28
CA GLN A 164 -1.50 -11.90 -14.72
C GLN A 164 -1.35 -10.55 -15.43
N GLU A 165 -2.16 -9.56 -15.08
CA GLU A 165 -2.05 -8.21 -15.64
C GLU A 165 -0.73 -7.53 -15.26
N LEU A 166 -0.24 -7.73 -14.02
CA LEU A 166 1.03 -7.16 -13.58
C LEU A 166 2.25 -7.78 -14.29
N GLN A 167 2.14 -9.01 -14.79
CA GLN A 167 3.21 -9.66 -15.57
C GLN A 167 3.36 -9.10 -16.99
N GLN A 168 2.41 -8.29 -17.47
CA GLN A 168 2.40 -7.73 -18.83
C GLN A 168 3.09 -6.35 -18.94
N TYR A 169 3.53 -5.79 -17.80
CA TYR A 169 4.28 -4.53 -17.73
C TYR A 169 5.79 -4.80 -17.74
#